data_AF-A0A5N5KEN3-F1
#
_entry.id   AF-A0A5N5KEN3-F1
#
_cell.length_a   1.000
_cell.length_b   1.000
_cell.length_c   1.000
_cell.angle_alpha   90.00
_cell.angle_beta   90.00
_cell.angle_gamma   90.00
#
_symmetry.space_group_name_H-M   'P 1'
#
loop_
_entity.id
_entity.type
_entity.pdbx_description
1 polymer ?
#
loop_
_entity_poly.entity_id
_entity_poly.type
_entity_poly.pdbx_seq_one_letter_code
_entity_poly.pdbx_strand_id
1 'polypeptide(L)'
;MSDRVPKQRKQPKKSSNDRRVALLAAILSSAVEMPSCSNCEKRGFDSCQVSEKDSSRCAECVRSGRPRYDVQGPSNEELIKIGEQFRKLEEEVELAEARVQRLRTQKKL
;
A
#
# COMPACT_ATOMS: atom_id res chain seq x y z
N MET A 1 -20.86 46.44 27.77
CA MET A 1 -19.61 45.89 27.21
C MET A 1 -19.98 44.67 26.40
N SER A 2 -19.92 44.74 25.08
CA SER A 2 -20.34 43.66 24.19
C SER A 2 -19.13 43.15 23.42
N ASP A 3 -18.48 42.12 23.97
CA ASP A 3 -17.39 41.42 23.31
C ASP A 3 -17.93 40.57 22.15
N ARG A 4 -17.95 41.16 20.95
CA ARG A 4 -18.12 40.37 19.71
C ARG A 4 -16.77 39.80 19.31
N VAL A 5 -16.59 38.51 19.59
CA VAL A 5 -15.46 37.72 19.06
C VAL A 5 -15.55 37.69 17.52
N PRO A 6 -14.53 38.14 16.77
CA PRO A 6 -14.56 38.11 15.33
C PRO A 6 -14.50 36.67 14.80
N LYS A 7 -15.45 36.33 13.94
CA LYS A 7 -15.57 35.01 13.30
C LYS A 7 -14.37 34.81 12.36
N GLN A 8 -13.45 33.90 12.72
CA GLN A 8 -12.29 33.57 11.89
C GLN A 8 -12.74 33.16 10.48
N ARG A 9 -12.23 33.88 9.46
CA ARG A 9 -12.46 33.57 8.05
C ARG A 9 -11.81 32.22 7.74
N LYS A 10 -12.65 31.21 7.45
CA LYS A 10 -12.18 29.89 6.97
C LYS A 10 -11.41 30.10 5.67
N GLN A 11 -10.13 29.73 5.63
CA GLN A 11 -9.36 29.77 4.40
C GLN A 11 -10.02 28.86 3.34
N PRO A 12 -9.98 29.25 2.04
CA PRO A 12 -10.52 28.42 0.97
C PRO A 12 -9.77 27.08 0.96
N LYS A 13 -10.53 25.99 1.07
CA LYS A 13 -9.96 24.64 0.99
C LYS A 13 -9.41 24.45 -0.43
N LYS A 14 -8.09 24.32 -0.57
CA LYS A 14 -7.44 23.94 -1.84
C LYS A 14 -8.13 22.72 -2.44
N SER A 15 -8.36 22.75 -3.74
CA SER A 15 -9.00 21.67 -4.46
C SER A 15 -8.16 20.39 -4.36
N SER A 16 -8.80 19.23 -4.57
CA SER A 16 -8.10 17.93 -4.55
C SER A 16 -6.91 17.91 -5.53
N ASN A 17 -7.07 18.54 -6.69
CA ASN A 17 -6.01 18.65 -7.71
C ASN A 17 -4.85 19.52 -7.24
N ASP A 18 -5.11 20.69 -6.63
CA ASP A 18 -4.03 21.56 -6.15
C ASP A 18 -3.16 20.87 -5.10
N ARG A 19 -3.79 20.09 -4.21
CA ARG A 19 -3.06 19.31 -3.20
C ARG A 19 -2.19 18.24 -3.82
N ARG A 20 -2.70 17.56 -4.85
CA ARG A 20 -1.96 16.53 -5.58
C ARG A 20 -0.77 17.11 -6.35
N VAL A 21 -0.95 18.27 -6.99
CA VAL A 21 0.14 18.96 -7.69
C VAL A 21 1.22 19.39 -6.69
N ALA A 22 0.82 19.96 -5.55
CA ALA A 22 1.76 20.34 -4.50
C ALA A 22 2.52 19.13 -3.92
N LEU A 23 1.82 18.01 -3.69
CA LEU A 23 2.46 16.77 -3.22
C LEU A 23 3.44 16.22 -4.25
N LEU A 24 3.09 16.23 -5.53
CA LEU A 24 3.98 15.80 -6.59
C LEU A 24 5.26 16.65 -6.62
N ALA A 25 5.12 17.98 -6.53
CA ALA A 25 6.27 18.88 -6.50
C ALA A 25 7.17 18.59 -5.29
N ALA A 26 6.58 18.33 -4.11
CA ALA A 26 7.34 17.95 -2.92
C ALA A 26 8.11 16.64 -3.12
N ILE A 27 7.44 15.59 -3.62
CA ILE A 27 8.09 14.29 -3.89
C ILE A 27 9.27 14.45 -4.85
N LEU A 28 9.08 15.19 -5.95
CA LEU A 28 10.13 15.38 -6.96
C LEU A 28 11.32 16.20 -6.44
N SER A 29 11.13 17.04 -5.42
CA SER A 29 12.21 17.84 -4.83
C SER A 29 13.21 17.03 -3.99
N SER A 30 12.77 15.87 -3.49
CA SER A 30 13.53 14.99 -2.59
C SER A 30 13.52 13.54 -3.08
N ALA A 31 13.30 13.36 -4.40
CA ALA A 31 13.08 12.06 -4.99
C ALA A 31 14.34 11.19 -4.99
N VAL A 32 14.18 9.95 -4.54
CA VAL A 32 15.12 8.84 -4.73
C VAL A 32 14.49 7.87 -5.74
N GLU A 33 15.31 7.34 -6.64
CA GLU A 33 14.88 6.28 -7.55
C GLU A 33 14.88 4.93 -6.84
N MET A 34 13.78 4.20 -7.01
CA MET A 34 13.61 2.84 -6.51
C MET A 34 13.10 1.93 -7.64
N PRO A 35 13.24 0.60 -7.51
CA PRO A 35 12.54 -0.35 -8.37
C PRO A 35 11.05 -0.05 -8.43
N SER A 36 10.42 -0.35 -9.57
CA SER A 36 8.99 -0.10 -9.75
C SER A 36 8.14 -0.76 -8.67
N CYS A 37 7.21 -0.01 -8.07
CA CYS A 37 6.16 -0.63 -7.24
C CYS A 37 5.22 -1.48 -8.10
N SER A 38 4.50 -2.43 -7.51
CA SER A 38 3.63 -3.38 -8.26
C SER A 38 2.63 -2.72 -9.20
N ASN A 39 2.16 -1.51 -8.89
CA ASN A 39 1.25 -0.77 -9.78
C ASN A 39 1.98 -0.14 -10.98
N CYS A 40 3.22 0.31 -10.79
CA CYS A 40 4.03 0.86 -11.86
C CYS A 40 4.60 -0.24 -12.76
N GLU A 41 4.99 -1.38 -12.18
CA GLU A 41 5.42 -2.57 -12.91
C GLU A 41 4.31 -3.05 -13.87
N LYS A 42 3.06 -3.13 -13.39
CA LYS A 42 1.89 -3.46 -14.24
C LYS A 42 1.64 -2.48 -15.39
N ARG A 43 2.23 -1.29 -15.35
CA ARG A 43 2.13 -0.26 -16.39
C ARG A 43 3.38 -0.21 -17.29
N GLY A 44 4.37 -1.08 -17.06
CA GLY A 44 5.60 -1.13 -17.83
C GLY A 44 6.62 -0.06 -17.45
N PHE A 45 6.58 0.45 -16.20
CA PHE A 45 7.67 1.27 -15.68
C PHE A 45 8.69 0.38 -14.97
N ASP A 46 9.97 0.59 -15.25
CA ASP A 46 11.07 -0.16 -14.61
C ASP A 46 11.46 0.42 -13.24
N SER A 47 11.24 1.72 -13.04
CA SER A 47 11.60 2.44 -11.82
C SER A 47 10.52 3.42 -11.38
N CYS A 48 10.64 3.88 -10.13
CA CYS A 48 9.74 4.83 -9.49
C CYS A 48 10.53 5.87 -8.71
N GLN A 49 10.03 7.11 -8.71
CA GLN A 49 10.55 8.17 -7.87
C GLN A 49 9.72 8.29 -6.59
N VAL A 50 10.37 8.21 -5.44
CA VAL A 50 9.75 8.29 -4.12
C VAL A 50 10.46 9.31 -3.25
N SER A 51 9.71 9.92 -2.34
CA SER A 51 10.28 10.70 -1.25
C SER A 51 9.95 9.99 0.04
N GLU A 52 10.98 9.64 0.82
CA GLU A 52 10.81 8.99 2.13
C GLU A 52 10.06 9.87 3.14
N LYS A 53 10.13 11.20 2.95
CA LYS A 53 9.59 12.19 3.90
C LYS A 53 8.20 12.68 3.52
N ASP A 54 7.96 12.88 2.23
CA ASP A 54 6.79 13.61 1.76
C ASP A 54 5.60 12.70 1.45
N SER A 55 5.84 11.43 1.12
CA SER A 55 4.76 10.51 0.76
C SER A 55 5.12 9.05 0.86
N SER A 56 4.16 8.23 1.29
CA SER A 56 4.21 6.77 1.11
C SER A 56 3.94 6.33 -0.34
N ARG A 57 3.79 7.27 -1.28
CA ARG A 57 3.40 7.04 -2.68
C ARG A 57 4.52 7.49 -3.61
N CYS A 58 4.77 6.72 -4.68
CA CYS A 58 5.66 7.20 -5.73
C CYS A 58 5.01 8.28 -6.60
N ALA A 59 5.84 9.06 -7.31
CA ALA A 59 5.41 10.17 -8.14
C ALA A 59 4.35 9.75 -9.18
N GLU A 60 4.57 8.65 -9.90
CA GLU A 60 3.62 8.10 -10.90
C GLU A 60 2.26 7.72 -10.30
N CYS A 61 2.31 7.19 -9.10
CA CYS A 61 1.15 6.81 -8.34
C CYS A 61 0.38 8.01 -7.82
N VAL A 62 1.07 9.09 -7.44
CA VAL A 62 0.47 10.41 -7.23
C VAL A 62 -0.12 10.94 -8.53
N ARG A 63 0.58 10.86 -9.67
CA ARG A 63 0.10 11.27 -11.02
C ARG A 63 -1.08 10.48 -11.54
N SER A 64 -1.37 9.29 -11.02
CA SER A 64 -2.53 8.47 -11.40
C SER A 64 -3.65 8.49 -10.36
N GLY A 65 -3.42 9.02 -9.16
CA GLY A 65 -4.47 9.17 -8.14
C GLY A 65 -4.87 7.88 -7.47
N ARG A 66 -4.06 6.83 -7.57
CA ARG A 66 -4.35 5.56 -6.90
C ARG A 66 -4.09 5.66 -5.38
N PRO A 67 -4.51 4.69 -4.56
CA PRO A 67 -4.19 4.73 -3.13
C PRO A 67 -3.23 3.64 -2.64
N ARG A 68 -2.96 2.57 -3.41
CA ARG A 68 -2.33 1.32 -2.92
C ARG A 68 -0.92 1.12 -3.48
N TYR A 69 0.09 0.96 -2.62
CA TYR A 69 1.51 0.86 -3.00
C TYR A 69 2.32 0.03 -2.01
N ASP A 70 3.32 -0.68 -2.54
CA ASP A 70 4.25 -1.50 -1.77
C ASP A 70 5.56 -0.77 -1.47
N VAL A 71 5.59 0.57 -1.63
CA VAL A 71 6.81 1.38 -1.44
C VAL A 71 7.38 1.23 -0.02
N GLN A 72 6.51 1.16 0.98
CA GLN A 72 6.90 0.97 2.39
C GLN A 72 6.75 -0.48 2.85
N GLY A 73 6.39 -1.40 1.94
CA GLY A 73 6.03 -2.76 2.28
C GLY A 73 4.75 -2.89 3.12
N PRO A 74 4.41 -4.11 3.54
CA PRO A 74 3.29 -4.36 4.45
C PRO A 74 3.56 -3.77 5.84
N SER A 75 2.50 -3.29 6.47
CA SER A 75 2.53 -2.85 7.88
C SER A 75 2.74 -4.04 8.83
N ASN A 76 3.16 -3.75 10.06
CA ASN A 76 3.30 -4.78 11.10
C ASN A 76 1.99 -5.56 11.34
N GLU A 77 0.83 -4.90 11.30
CA GLU A 77 -0.47 -5.55 11.45
C GLU A 77 -0.75 -6.52 10.29
N GLU A 78 -0.38 -6.14 9.07
CA GLU A 78 -0.52 -7.00 7.89
C GLU A 78 0.43 -8.19 7.97
N LEU A 79 1.68 -7.98 8.43
CA LEU A 79 2.64 -9.06 8.63
C LEU A 79 2.16 -10.08 9.66
N ILE A 80 1.56 -9.64 10.77
CA ILE A 80 0.97 -10.54 11.77
C ILE A 80 -0.15 -11.37 11.14
N LYS A 81 -1.06 -10.74 10.39
CA LYS A 81 -2.16 -11.45 9.70
C LYS A 81 -1.65 -12.45 8.68
N ILE A 82 -0.61 -12.09 7.92
CA ILE A 82 0.05 -13.00 6.96
C ILE A 82 0.62 -14.21 7.72
N GLY A 83 1.29 -14.00 8.86
CA GLY A 83 1.82 -15.09 9.68
C GLY A 83 0.74 -15.99 10.28
N GLU A 84 -0.41 -15.44 10.69
CA GLU A 84 -1.56 -16.23 11.12
C GLU A 84 -2.17 -17.06 9.99
N GLN A 85 -2.33 -16.46 8.82
CA GLN A 85 -2.83 -17.16 7.64
C GLN A 85 -1.88 -18.26 7.18
N PHE A 86 -0.57 -18.00 7.21
CA PHE A 86 0.45 -18.98 6.87
C PHE A 86 0.37 -20.22 7.74
N ARG A 87 0.35 -20.05 9.08
CA ARG A 87 0.19 -21.16 10.03
C ARG A 87 -1.09 -21.97 9.78
N LYS A 88 -2.20 -21.27 9.55
CA LYS A 88 -3.47 -21.93 9.24
C LYS A 88 -3.40 -22.75 7.95
N LEU A 89 -2.76 -22.22 6.91
CA LEU A 89 -2.60 -22.91 5.64
C LEU A 89 -1.67 -24.13 5.77
N GLU A 90 -0.62 -24.06 6.59
CA GLU A 90 0.24 -25.21 6.87
C GLU A 90 -0.54 -26.36 7.52
N GLU A 91 -1.38 -26.07 8.51
CA GLU A 91 -2.26 -27.07 9.13
C GLU A 91 -3.24 -27.67 8.11
N GLU A 92 -3.84 -26.84 7.26
CA GLU A 92 -4.76 -27.29 6.21
C GLU A 92 -4.05 -28.20 5.18
N VAL A 93 -2.80 -27.89 4.82
CA VAL A 93 -1.96 -28.71 3.93
C VAL A 93 -1.66 -30.06 4.57
N GLU A 94 -1.20 -30.08 5.82
CA GLU A 94 -0.89 -31.33 6.54
C GLU A 94 -2.12 -32.26 6.62
N LEU A 95 -3.28 -31.71 6.96
CA LEU A 95 -4.54 -32.45 7.01
C LEU A 95 -4.95 -33.00 5.64
N ALA A 96 -4.77 -32.20 4.58
CA ALA A 96 -5.05 -32.61 3.21
C ALA A 96 -4.11 -33.74 2.76
N GLU A 97 -2.81 -33.63 3.04
CA GLU A 97 -1.81 -34.65 2.73
C GLU A 97 -2.09 -35.96 3.47
N ALA A 98 -2.39 -35.89 4.77
CA ALA A 98 -2.79 -37.05 5.57
C ALA A 98 -4.05 -37.72 4.99
N ARG A 99 -5.03 -36.92 4.54
CA ARG A 99 -6.24 -37.44 3.89
C ARG A 99 -5.92 -38.11 2.56
N VAL A 100 -5.08 -37.51 1.72
CA VAL A 100 -4.63 -38.11 0.45
C VAL A 100 -3.92 -39.43 0.72
N GLN A 101 -3.04 -39.50 1.72
CA GLN A 101 -2.36 -40.75 2.06
C GLN A 101 -3.32 -41.83 2.53
N ARG A 102 -4.29 -41.51 3.40
CA ARG A 102 -5.35 -42.46 3.79
C ARG A 102 -6.15 -42.97 2.59
N LEU A 103 -6.50 -42.10 1.66
CA LEU A 103 -7.23 -42.50 0.46
C LEU A 103 -6.37 -43.38 -0.46
N ARG A 104 -5.07 -43.11 -0.57
CA ARG A 104 -4.13 -43.95 -1.31
C ARG A 104 -3.98 -45.33 -0.69
N THR A 105 -3.93 -45.45 0.63
CA THR A 105 -3.87 -46.76 1.31
C THR A 105 -5.18 -47.54 1.17
N GLN A 106 -6.34 -46.86 1.20
CA GLN A 106 -7.66 -47.48 1.00
C GLN A 106 -7.95 -47.88 -0.45
N LYS A 107 -7.41 -47.16 -1.44
CA LYS A 107 -7.61 -47.44 -2.88
C LYS A 107 -6.57 -48.39 -3.51
N LYS A 108 -5.62 -48.91 -2.73
CA LYS A 108 -4.91 -50.13 -3.12
C LYS A 108 -5.96 -51.24 -3.40
N LEU A 109 -5.98 -52.01 -4.51
CA LEU A 109 -4.92 -52.43 -5.44
C LEU A 109 -3.59 -52.75 -4.74
#